data_AF-A0A0M3J9H9-F1
#
_entry.id   AF-A0A0M3J9H9-F1
#
_cell.length_a   1.000
_cell.length_b   1.000
_cell.length_c   1.000
_cell.angle_alpha   90.00
_cell.angle_beta   90.00
_cell.angle_gamma   90.00
#
_symmetry.space_group_name_H-M   'P 1'
#
loop_
_entity.id
_entity.type
_entity.pdbx_description
1 polymer ?
#
loop_
_entity_poly.entity_id
_entity_poly.type
_entity_poly.pdbx_seq_one_letter_code
_entity_poly.pdbx_strand_id
1 'polypeptide(L)'
;LYRYYENVKESERSRVDLMCLNDISRDHRFISYRKMENESNLNFSSLLDQLSSAHISSLNLLTCLSCICNIAQHRPQFMSRVVGTFAVCALESLHVNLPPTLAMSQVKSVRKELKMHLLRLLKNLSSAPFHQRITTLLTDLGAGQSEVLRALPATSDIRKRSQRGDDNGAEERDRKRT
;
A
#
# COMPACT_ATOMS: atom_id res chain seq x y z
N LEU A 1 -7.02 -17.01 23.13
CA LEU A 1 -5.94 -16.02 23.42
C LEU A 1 -4.56 -16.49 22.93
N TYR A 2 -4.13 -17.73 23.18
CA TYR A 2 -2.81 -18.22 22.73
C TYR A 2 -2.61 -18.33 21.20
N ARG A 3 -3.60 -18.80 20.44
CA ARG A 3 -3.51 -18.91 18.96
C ARG A 3 -3.49 -17.59 18.20
N TYR A 4 -3.85 -16.49 18.87
CA TYR A 4 -3.82 -15.12 18.33
C TYR A 4 -2.39 -14.57 18.30
N TYR A 5 -1.54 -14.97 19.25
CA TYR A 5 -0.13 -14.61 19.24
C TYR A 5 0.68 -15.45 18.26
N GLU A 6 0.27 -16.68 17.96
CA GLU A 6 1.05 -17.60 17.11
C GLU A 6 1.06 -17.18 15.63
N ASN A 7 -0.10 -16.82 15.07
CA ASN A 7 -0.21 -16.37 13.67
C ASN A 7 0.31 -14.93 13.45
N VAL A 8 0.27 -14.10 14.50
CA VAL A 8 0.90 -12.78 14.47
C VAL A 8 2.42 -12.92 14.55
N LYS A 9 2.94 -13.82 15.40
CA LYS A 9 4.39 -14.06 15.57
C LYS A 9 5.10 -14.55 14.32
N GLU A 10 4.47 -15.35 13.48
CA GLU A 10 5.14 -15.88 12.27
C GLU A 10 5.26 -14.81 11.16
N SER A 11 4.29 -13.89 11.07
CA SER A 11 4.40 -12.67 10.24
C SER A 11 5.21 -11.54 10.92
N GLU A 12 5.38 -11.58 12.24
CA GLU A 12 6.09 -10.55 13.03
C GLU A 12 7.58 -10.81 13.21
N ARG A 13 8.11 -12.01 12.94
CA ARG A 13 9.57 -12.24 13.08
C ARG A 13 10.45 -11.33 12.22
N SER A 14 9.91 -10.67 11.18
CA SER A 14 10.60 -9.62 10.41
C SER A 14 10.19 -8.17 10.78
N ARG A 15 9.22 -7.97 11.68
CA ARG A 15 8.65 -6.65 12.03
C ARG A 15 9.30 -5.99 13.26
N VAL A 16 10.22 -6.68 13.94
CA VAL A 16 10.71 -6.33 15.28
C VAL A 16 11.64 -5.09 15.32
N ASP A 17 12.02 -4.49 14.19
CA ASP A 17 12.96 -3.34 14.19
C ASP A 17 12.52 -2.14 13.30
N LEU A 18 11.22 -1.97 13.07
CA LEU A 18 10.73 -0.85 12.26
C LEU A 18 10.48 0.40 13.11
N MET A 19 11.49 1.25 13.23
CA MET A 19 11.36 2.60 13.81
C MET A 19 10.27 3.42 13.08
N CYS A 20 9.46 4.11 13.87
CA CYS A 20 8.33 4.92 13.43
C CYS A 20 8.42 6.31 14.05
N LEU A 21 7.78 7.30 13.42
CA LEU A 21 7.71 8.65 13.98
C LEU A 21 6.94 8.70 15.32
N ASN A 22 6.08 7.71 15.57
CA ASN A 22 5.37 7.53 16.83
C ASN A 22 6.28 7.15 18.00
N ASP A 23 7.48 6.63 17.73
CA ASP A 23 8.46 6.23 18.75
C ASP A 23 9.27 7.43 19.27
N ILE A 24 9.12 8.60 18.62
CA ILE A 24 9.81 9.85 18.97
C ILE A 24 8.90 10.70 19.85
N SER A 25 9.41 11.14 21.00
CA SER A 25 8.70 12.08 21.87
C SER A 25 8.37 13.39 21.14
N ARG A 26 7.21 13.98 21.44
CA ARG A 26 6.78 15.25 20.83
C ARG A 26 7.67 16.42 21.23
N ASP A 27 8.31 16.34 22.40
CA ASP A 27 9.20 17.36 22.96
C ASP A 27 10.69 17.04 22.71
N HIS A 28 11.00 16.29 21.65
CA HIS A 28 12.37 15.87 21.36
C HIS A 28 13.25 17.08 20.96
N ARG A 29 14.37 17.26 21.68
CA ARG A 29 15.28 18.43 21.55
C ARG A 29 15.77 18.70 20.12
N PHE A 30 15.99 17.65 19.33
CA PHE A 30 16.59 17.76 18.00
C PHE A 30 15.65 17.41 16.85
N ILE A 31 14.49 16.82 17.16
CA ILE A 31 13.61 16.23 16.14
C ILE A 31 12.23 16.81 16.31
N SER A 32 11.75 17.50 15.28
CA SER A 32 10.37 17.94 15.24
C SER A 32 9.51 16.92 14.51
N TYR A 33 8.59 16.27 15.24
CA TYR A 33 7.62 15.34 14.66
C TYR A 33 6.94 15.94 13.42
N ARG A 34 6.39 17.16 13.55
CA ARG A 34 5.61 17.79 12.47
C ARG A 34 6.45 18.10 11.24
N LYS A 35 7.72 18.49 11.42
CA LYS A 35 8.62 18.73 10.29
C LYS A 35 8.95 17.43 9.57
N MET A 36 9.28 16.36 10.30
CA MET A 36 9.56 15.05 9.70
C MET A 36 8.35 14.45 8.98
N GLU A 37 7.15 14.58 9.55
CA GLU A 37 5.93 14.11 8.90
C GLU A 37 5.64 14.87 7.60
N ASN A 38 5.80 16.20 7.60
CA ASN A 38 5.66 17.02 6.41
C ASN A 38 6.70 16.65 5.35
N GLU A 39 7.96 16.53 5.74
CA GLU A 39 9.06 16.14 4.84
C GLU A 39 8.82 14.75 4.23
N SER A 40 8.34 13.79 5.03
CA SER A 40 7.97 12.46 4.53
C SER A 40 6.85 12.53 3.48
N ASN A 41 5.83 13.37 3.68
CA ASN A 41 4.78 13.55 2.70
C ASN A 41 5.28 14.20 1.40
N LEU A 42 6.19 15.18 1.49
CA LEU A 42 6.81 15.81 0.32
C LEU A 42 7.67 14.80 -0.46
N ASN A 43 8.51 14.02 0.24
CA ASN A 43 9.36 13.00 -0.37
C ASN A 43 8.51 11.90 -1.04
N PHE A 44 7.41 11.51 -0.40
CA PHE A 44 6.48 10.55 -0.99
C PHE A 44 5.80 11.11 -2.25
N SER A 45 5.35 12.36 -2.24
CA SER A 45 4.80 13.01 -3.44
C SER A 45 5.82 13.07 -4.56
N SER A 46 7.06 13.46 -4.28
CA SER A 46 8.14 13.49 -5.28
C SER A 46 8.41 12.11 -5.90
N LEU A 47 8.31 11.03 -5.10
CA LEU A 47 8.42 9.66 -5.61
C LEU A 47 7.26 9.29 -6.56
N LEU A 48 6.04 9.78 -6.29
CA LEU A 48 4.91 9.61 -7.21
C LEU A 48 5.09 10.41 -8.50
N ASP A 49 5.62 11.63 -8.42
CA ASP A 49 5.90 12.45 -9.60
C ASP A 49 6.91 11.77 -10.54
N GLN A 50 7.91 11.07 -9.98
CA GLN A 50 8.87 10.30 -10.78
C GLN A 50 8.20 9.19 -11.60
N LEU A 51 7.17 8.53 -11.06
CA LEU A 51 6.43 7.49 -11.78
C LEU A 51 5.66 8.03 -13.00
N SER A 52 5.29 9.32 -12.97
CA SER A 52 4.65 10.01 -14.09
C SER A 52 5.62 10.64 -15.09
N SER A 53 6.94 10.53 -14.86
CA SER A 53 7.94 11.13 -15.75
C SER A 53 8.04 10.37 -17.07
N ALA A 54 7.83 11.07 -18.18
CA ALA A 54 7.92 10.52 -19.54
C ALA A 54 9.32 10.03 -19.94
N HIS A 55 10.36 10.31 -19.14
CA HIS A 55 11.74 9.91 -19.40
C HIS A 55 12.33 9.00 -18.33
N ILE A 56 11.49 8.46 -17.42
CA ILE A 56 11.96 7.50 -16.42
C ILE A 56 12.50 6.24 -17.12
N SER A 57 13.65 5.75 -16.64
CA SER A 57 14.19 4.48 -17.12
C SER A 57 13.33 3.32 -16.63
N SER A 58 13.31 2.20 -17.37
CA SER A 58 12.56 1.02 -16.95
C SER A 58 12.97 0.53 -15.56
N LEU A 59 14.26 0.56 -15.25
CA LEU A 59 14.78 0.09 -13.96
C LEU A 59 14.29 0.99 -12.82
N ASN A 60 14.40 2.31 -12.98
CA ASN A 60 13.93 3.26 -11.97
C ASN A 60 12.43 3.16 -11.75
N LEU A 61 11.65 2.96 -12.82
CA LEU A 61 10.20 2.75 -12.73
C LEU A 61 9.88 1.51 -11.88
N LEU A 62 10.50 0.37 -12.17
CA LEU A 62 10.31 -0.87 -11.40
C LEU A 62 10.72 -0.70 -9.94
N THR A 63 11.86 -0.05 -9.68
CA THR A 63 12.31 0.25 -8.32
C THR A 63 11.29 1.13 -7.59
N CYS A 64 10.81 2.21 -8.21
CA CYS A 64 9.84 3.11 -7.61
C CYS A 64 8.52 2.39 -7.29
N LEU A 65 8.01 1.54 -8.20
CA LEU A 65 6.82 0.72 -7.96
C LEU A 65 6.98 -0.19 -6.72
N SER A 66 8.15 -0.82 -6.58
CA SER A 66 8.47 -1.65 -5.42
C SER A 66 8.56 -0.83 -4.13
N CYS A 67 9.21 0.34 -4.17
CA CYS A 67 9.31 1.26 -3.04
C CYS A 67 7.92 1.69 -2.55
N ILE A 68 7.04 2.16 -3.43
CA ILE A 68 5.71 2.63 -3.02
C ILE A 68 4.81 1.48 -2.55
N CYS A 69 4.94 0.27 -3.14
CA CYS A 69 4.26 -0.92 -2.65
C CYS A 69 4.65 -1.22 -1.20
N ASN A 70 5.96 -1.25 -0.91
CA ASN A 70 6.44 -1.51 0.45
C ASN A 70 5.96 -0.42 1.43
N ILE A 71 6.01 0.86 1.05
CA ILE A 71 5.50 1.96 1.87
C ILE A 71 4.01 1.74 2.20
N ALA A 72 3.16 1.47 1.21
CA ALA A 72 1.73 1.22 1.45
C ALA A 72 1.46 0.00 2.32
N GLN A 73 2.30 -1.05 2.22
CA GLN A 73 2.17 -2.22 3.07
C GLN A 73 2.47 -1.94 4.54
N HIS A 74 3.47 -1.12 4.83
CA HIS A 74 3.87 -0.77 6.20
C HIS A 74 3.12 0.43 6.78
N ARG A 75 2.62 1.31 5.91
CA ARG A 75 2.01 2.60 6.27
C ARG A 75 0.69 2.77 5.51
N PRO A 76 -0.43 2.21 6.03
CA PRO A 76 -1.73 2.22 5.37
C PRO A 76 -2.26 3.60 4.95
N GLN A 77 -1.81 4.68 5.59
CA GLN A 77 -2.18 6.05 5.22
C GLN A 77 -1.80 6.43 3.78
N PHE A 78 -0.84 5.73 3.17
CA PHE A 78 -0.45 5.95 1.77
C PHE A 78 -1.18 5.02 0.78
N MET A 79 -1.94 4.04 1.27
CA MET A 79 -2.57 2.99 0.45
C MET A 79 -3.44 3.57 -0.67
N SER A 80 -4.31 4.54 -0.34
CA SER A 80 -5.20 5.16 -1.33
C SER A 80 -4.42 5.83 -2.47
N ARG A 81 -3.31 6.50 -2.14
CA ARG A 81 -2.45 7.17 -3.12
C ARG A 81 -1.75 6.15 -4.01
N VAL A 82 -1.18 5.09 -3.42
CA VAL A 82 -0.49 4.01 -4.16
C VAL A 82 -1.43 3.25 -5.09
N VAL A 83 -2.63 2.86 -4.63
CA VAL A 83 -3.63 2.21 -5.50
C VAL A 83 -4.07 3.14 -6.64
N GLY A 84 -4.20 4.43 -6.35
CA GLY A 84 -4.45 5.46 -7.36
C GLY A 84 -3.36 5.49 -8.45
N THR A 85 -2.09 5.60 -8.04
CA THR A 85 -0.95 5.61 -8.96
C THR A 85 -0.83 4.32 -9.76
N PHE A 86 -0.99 3.15 -9.13
CA PHE A 86 -0.98 1.87 -9.84
C PHE A 86 -2.09 1.77 -10.88
N ALA A 87 -3.26 2.36 -10.62
CA ALA A 87 -4.32 2.41 -11.62
C ALA A 87 -3.91 3.22 -12.86
N VAL A 88 -3.27 4.39 -12.65
CA VAL A 88 -2.75 5.21 -13.75
C VAL A 88 -1.67 4.47 -14.53
N CYS A 89 -0.67 3.91 -13.84
CA CYS A 89 0.40 3.15 -14.49
C CYS A 89 -0.12 1.91 -15.24
N ALA A 90 -1.16 1.24 -14.70
CA ALA A 90 -1.81 0.12 -15.37
C ALA A 90 -2.50 0.56 -16.67
N LEU A 91 -3.26 1.66 -16.64
CA LEU A 91 -3.91 2.22 -17.83
C LEU A 91 -2.88 2.63 -18.89
N GLU A 92 -1.80 3.30 -18.50
CA GLU A 92 -0.70 3.65 -19.41
C GLU A 92 -0.04 2.40 -20.02
N SER A 93 0.19 1.37 -19.19
CA SER A 93 0.73 0.07 -19.62
C SER A 93 -0.24 -0.76 -20.47
N LEU A 94 -1.53 -0.46 -20.44
CA LEU A 94 -2.58 -1.11 -21.23
C LEU A 94 -2.82 -0.38 -22.56
N HIS A 95 -2.73 0.96 -22.59
CA HIS A 95 -3.10 1.79 -23.74
C HIS A 95 -1.93 2.23 -24.63
N VAL A 96 -0.74 1.64 -24.52
CA VAL A 96 0.44 2.01 -25.34
C VAL A 96 0.90 3.47 -25.10
N ASN A 97 0.41 4.13 -24.04
CA ASN A 97 0.85 5.46 -23.60
C ASN A 97 2.02 5.41 -22.62
N LEU A 98 2.79 4.32 -22.64
CA LEU A 98 4.03 4.27 -21.87
C LEU A 98 5.05 5.24 -22.47
N PRO A 99 6.00 5.74 -21.65
CA PRO A 99 7.15 6.47 -22.13
C PRO A 99 7.71 5.84 -23.43
N PRO A 100 7.85 6.60 -24.53
CA PRO A 100 8.30 6.06 -25.82
C PRO A 100 9.74 5.50 -25.78
N THR A 101 10.40 5.66 -24.63
CA THR A 101 11.72 5.11 -24.29
C THR A 101 11.67 3.63 -23.88
N LEU A 102 10.48 3.03 -23.69
CA LEU A 102 10.33 1.64 -23.27
C LEU A 102 10.06 0.70 -24.44
N ALA A 103 10.98 -0.25 -24.66
CA ALA A 103 10.81 -1.39 -25.55
C ALA A 103 9.66 -2.30 -25.09
N MET A 104 9.05 -3.04 -26.02
CA MET A 104 7.93 -3.94 -25.76
C MET A 104 8.22 -4.98 -24.65
N SER A 105 9.48 -5.41 -24.51
CA SER A 105 9.93 -6.29 -23.43
C SER A 105 9.88 -5.59 -22.06
N GLN A 106 10.22 -4.31 -21.98
CA GLN A 106 10.16 -3.50 -20.77
C GLN A 106 8.70 -3.25 -20.36
N VAL A 107 7.80 -2.99 -21.32
CA VAL A 107 6.35 -2.89 -21.07
C VAL A 107 5.80 -4.16 -20.41
N LYS A 108 6.18 -5.34 -20.93
CA LYS A 108 5.79 -6.63 -20.33
C LYS A 108 6.31 -6.79 -18.90
N SER A 109 7.54 -6.37 -18.63
CA SER A 109 8.13 -6.42 -17.29
C SER A 109 7.40 -5.50 -16.31
N VAL A 110 7.06 -4.28 -16.71
CA VAL A 110 6.26 -3.34 -15.89
C VAL A 110 4.89 -3.93 -15.57
N ARG A 111 4.20 -4.50 -16.56
CA ARG A 111 2.91 -5.17 -16.36
C ARG A 111 3.00 -6.31 -15.35
N LYS A 112 4.05 -7.13 -15.44
CA LYS A 112 4.30 -8.24 -14.52
C LYS A 112 4.53 -7.75 -13.09
N GLU A 113 5.34 -6.71 -12.91
CA GLU A 113 5.61 -6.13 -11.59
C GLU A 113 4.36 -5.46 -10.98
N LEU A 114 3.59 -4.69 -11.76
CA LEU A 114 2.32 -4.11 -11.31
C LEU A 114 1.36 -5.18 -10.79
N LYS A 115 1.20 -6.27 -11.56
CA LYS A 115 0.36 -7.41 -11.15
C LYS A 115 0.85 -8.02 -9.85
N MET A 116 2.16 -8.26 -9.71
CA MET A 116 2.75 -8.82 -8.50
C MET A 116 2.52 -7.93 -7.27
N HIS A 117 2.74 -6.63 -7.41
CA HIS A 117 2.53 -5.66 -6.32
C HIS A 117 1.05 -5.54 -5.94
N LEU A 118 0.13 -5.51 -6.90
CA LEU A 118 -1.31 -5.50 -6.62
C LEU A 118 -1.76 -6.76 -5.86
N LEU A 119 -1.25 -7.94 -6.20
CA LEU A 119 -1.51 -9.17 -5.44
C LEU A 119 -0.95 -9.09 -4.01
N ARG A 120 0.23 -8.50 -3.83
CA ARG A 120 0.83 -8.25 -2.51
C ARG A 120 0.03 -7.27 -1.67
N LEU A 121 -0.54 -6.23 -2.30
CA LEU A 121 -1.41 -5.27 -1.62
C LEU A 121 -2.73 -5.93 -1.21
N LEU A 122 -3.33 -6.75 -2.08
CA LEU A 122 -4.59 -7.45 -1.84
C LEU A 122 -4.54 -8.36 -0.59
N LYS A 123 -3.38 -8.95 -0.29
CA LYS A 123 -3.14 -9.74 0.93
C LYS A 123 -3.17 -8.92 2.22
N ASN A 124 -2.98 -7.60 2.13
CA ASN A 124 -2.95 -6.74 3.31
C ASN A 124 -4.38 -6.38 3.73
N LEU A 125 -4.73 -6.67 4.99
CA LEU A 125 -6.05 -6.33 5.56
C LEU A 125 -6.39 -4.84 5.45
N SER A 126 -5.40 -3.96 5.43
CA SER A 126 -5.62 -2.52 5.28
C SER A 126 -6.02 -2.12 3.86
N SER A 127 -5.92 -3.03 2.89
CA SER A 127 -6.37 -2.82 1.51
C SER A 127 -7.85 -3.13 1.30
N ALA A 128 -8.58 -3.61 2.33
CA ALA A 128 -10.00 -4.00 2.23
C ALA A 128 -10.91 -2.98 1.52
N PRO A 129 -10.81 -1.66 1.78
CA PRO A 129 -11.63 -0.65 1.08
C PRO A 129 -11.34 -0.56 -0.42
N PHE A 130 -10.16 -1.03 -0.84
CA PHE A 130 -9.65 -0.94 -2.21
C PHE A 130 -9.72 -2.28 -2.96
N HIS A 131 -10.18 -3.37 -2.33
CA HIS A 131 -10.19 -4.71 -2.92
C HIS A 131 -10.87 -4.74 -4.29
N GLN A 132 -12.06 -4.15 -4.42
CA GLN A 132 -12.78 -4.12 -5.70
C GLN A 132 -11.93 -3.47 -6.81
N ARG A 133 -11.35 -2.30 -6.52
CA ARG A 133 -10.50 -1.57 -7.46
C ARG A 133 -9.24 -2.36 -7.82
N ILE A 134 -8.57 -2.95 -6.83
CA ILE A 134 -7.37 -3.78 -7.03
C ILE A 134 -7.71 -5.00 -7.88
N THR A 135 -8.83 -5.67 -7.62
CA THR A 135 -9.29 -6.84 -8.40
C THR A 135 -9.56 -6.48 -9.85
N THR A 136 -10.22 -5.35 -10.14
CA THR A 136 -10.43 -4.89 -11.52
C THR A 136 -9.10 -4.68 -12.24
N LEU A 137 -8.17 -3.95 -11.63
CA LEU A 137 -6.84 -3.73 -12.22
C LEU A 137 -6.09 -5.05 -12.45
N LEU A 138 -6.19 -6.00 -11.52
CA LEU A 138 -5.59 -7.32 -11.68
C LEU A 138 -6.19 -8.08 -12.87
N THR A 139 -7.51 -8.03 -13.06
CA THR A 139 -8.17 -8.63 -14.23
C THR A 139 -7.69 -7.99 -15.53
N ASP A 140 -7.59 -6.66 -15.59
CA ASP A 140 -7.11 -5.93 -16.78
C ASP A 140 -5.65 -6.29 -17.12
N LEU A 141 -4.82 -6.53 -16.11
CA LEU A 141 -3.43 -6.96 -16.26
C LEU A 141 -3.29 -8.47 -16.57
N GLY A 142 -4.39 -9.22 -16.64
CA GLY A 142 -4.41 -10.66 -16.96
C GLY A 142 -4.19 -11.59 -15.76
N ALA A 143 -4.60 -11.20 -14.56
CA ALA A 143 -4.65 -12.10 -13.40
C ALA A 143 -5.80 -13.10 -13.52
N GLY A 144 -5.52 -14.37 -13.23
CA GLY A 144 -6.54 -15.40 -13.18
C GLY A 144 -7.42 -15.27 -11.94
N GLN A 145 -8.70 -15.65 -12.03
CA GLN A 145 -9.62 -15.61 -10.88
C GLN A 145 -9.08 -16.37 -9.66
N SER A 146 -8.51 -17.56 -9.88
CA SER A 146 -7.90 -18.36 -8.81
C SER A 146 -6.67 -17.70 -8.18
N GLU A 147 -5.97 -16.83 -8.91
CA GLU A 147 -4.82 -16.07 -8.40
C GLU A 147 -5.28 -14.92 -7.48
N VAL A 148 -6.33 -14.21 -7.88
CA VAL A 148 -6.96 -13.14 -7.09
C VAL A 148 -7.59 -13.72 -5.81
N LEU A 149 -8.36 -14.81 -5.93
CA LEU A 149 -9.01 -15.45 -4.79
C LEU A 149 -8.00 -15.92 -3.73
N ARG A 150 -6.84 -16.46 -4.14
CA ARG A 150 -5.75 -16.85 -3.23
C ARG A 150 -5.07 -15.67 -2.54
N ALA A 151 -5.19 -14.47 -3.10
CA ALA A 151 -4.57 -13.27 -2.54
C ALA A 151 -5.51 -12.51 -1.59
N LEU A 152 -6.82 -12.81 -1.58
CA LEU A 152 -7.75 -12.21 -0.63
C LEU A 152 -7.54 -12.77 0.79
N PRO A 153 -7.50 -11.91 1.83
CA PRO A 153 -7.48 -12.37 3.21
C PRO A 153 -8.79 -13.07 3.57
N ALA A 154 -8.73 -14.00 4.52
CA ALA A 154 -9.92 -14.75 4.94
C ALA A 154 -11.01 -13.80 5.46
N THR A 155 -12.27 -14.07 5.12
CA THR A 155 -13.43 -13.21 5.46
C THR A 155 -13.62 -13.02 6.97
N SER A 156 -13.12 -13.95 7.78
CA SER A 156 -13.07 -13.86 9.24
C SER A 156 -12.21 -12.70 9.75
N ASP A 157 -11.11 -12.38 9.05
CA ASP A 157 -10.14 -11.37 9.48
C ASP A 157 -10.64 -9.94 9.19
N ILE A 158 -11.48 -9.78 8.17
CA ILE A 158 -12.09 -8.51 7.78
C ILE A 158 -13.16 -8.09 8.80
N ARG A 159 -14.00 -9.04 9.24
CA ARG A 159 -15.10 -8.77 10.20
C ARG A 159 -14.60 -8.30 11.57
N LYS A 160 -13.48 -8.84 12.04
CA LYS A 160 -12.89 -8.53 13.36
C LYS A 160 -12.35 -7.09 13.46
N ARG A 161 -12.03 -6.44 12.33
CA ARG A 161 -11.60 -5.04 12.28
C ARG A 161 -12.77 -4.07 12.13
N SER A 162 -13.81 -4.46 11.38
CA SER A 162 -15.04 -3.65 11.27
C SER A 162 -15.71 -3.44 12.63
N GLN A 163 -15.71 -4.46 13.50
CA GLN A 163 -16.27 -4.35 14.84
C GLN A 163 -15.47 -3.43 15.78
N ARG A 164 -14.18 -3.19 15.51
CA ARG A 164 -13.33 -2.30 16.32
C ARG A 164 -13.42 -0.83 15.91
N GLY A 165 -13.89 -0.54 14.71
CA GLY A 165 -14.12 0.84 14.25
C GLY A 165 -15.36 1.48 14.89
N ASP A 166 -16.33 0.65 15.29
CA ASP A 166 -17.61 1.10 15.86
C ASP A 166 -17.53 1.31 17.39
N ASP A 167 -16.60 0.64 18.08
CA ASP A 167 -16.45 0.71 19.54
C ASP A 167 -15.81 2.04 20.00
N ASN A 168 -14.92 2.63 19.18
CA ASN A 168 -14.35 3.95 19.45
C ASN A 168 -15.38 5.10 19.31
N GLY A 169 -16.51 4.89 18.64
CA GLY A 169 -17.59 5.87 18.50
C GLY A 169 -18.57 5.89 19.67
N ALA A 170 -18.54 4.86 20.52
CA ALA A 170 -19.39 4.72 21.70
C ALA A 170 -18.75 5.38 22.94
N GLU A 171 -17.43 5.26 23.12
CA GLU A 171 -16.72 5.84 24.28
C GLU A 171 -16.64 7.38 24.27
N GLU A 172 -16.68 8.02 23.09
CA GLU A 172 -16.65 9.49 22.94
C GLU A 172 -18.00 10.15 23.32
N ARG A 173 -19.13 9.41 23.28
CA ARG A 173 -20.46 9.95 23.63
C ARG A 173 -20.74 9.98 25.13
N ASP A 174 -20.04 9.16 25.91
CA ASP A 174 -20.26 9.06 27.35
C ASP A 174 -19.49 10.15 28.12
N ARG A 175 -18.36 10.63 27.59
CA ARG A 175 -17.57 11.71 28.20
C ARG A 175 -18.16 13.12 28.05
N LYS A 176 -19.16 13.32 27.17
CA LYS A 176 -19.85 14.61 27.03
C LYS A 176 -21.13 14.71 27.86
N ARG A 177 -21.45 13.67 28.66
CA ARG A 177 -22.69 13.60 29.45
C ARG A 177 -22.48 13.59 30.96
N THR A 178 -21.23 13.78 31.42
CA THR A 178 -20.85 13.97 32.83
C THR A 178 -20.19 15.32 32.98
#